data_AF-A0A655J281-F1
#
_entry.id   AF-A0A655J281-F1
#
_cell.length_a   1.000
_cell.length_b   1.000
_cell.length_c   1.000
_cell.angle_alpha   90.00
_cell.angle_beta   90.00
_cell.angle_gamma   90.00
#
_symmetry.space_group_name_H-M   'P 1'
#
loop_
_entity.id
_entity.type
_entity.pdbx_description
1 polymer ?
#
loop_
_entity_poly.entity_id
_entity_poly.type
_entity_poly.pdbx_seq_one_letter_code
_entity_poly.pdbx_strand_id
1 'polypeptide(L)'
;MAGGVYHSGDLAYRDDAGYAYFAGRLGDWMRVDGENLGTAPIERVLMRYPDATEVAVYPVPDPVVGDQVMAALVLAPGTKFDADKFRAFLTEQPDLGHKQWPSYVRVSAGLPRTMTFKVIKRQLSAEGVACADPVWPIRR
;
A
#
# COMPACT_ATOMS: atom_id res chain seq x y z
N MET A 1 10.16 2.66 -23.33
CA MET A 1 9.83 1.94 -24.59
C MET A 1 10.94 0.95 -24.85
N ALA A 2 10.62 -0.28 -25.23
CA ALA A 2 11.61 -1.28 -25.63
C ALA A 2 11.20 -1.82 -27.00
N GLY A 3 12.14 -1.86 -27.96
CA GLY A 3 11.85 -2.35 -29.32
C GLY A 3 10.72 -1.60 -30.04
N GLY A 4 10.51 -0.31 -29.78
CA GLY A 4 9.42 0.47 -30.39
C GLY A 4 8.05 0.27 -29.75
N VAL A 5 7.95 -0.52 -28.67
CA VAL A 5 6.70 -0.76 -27.95
C VAL A 5 6.65 0.04 -26.65
N TYR A 6 5.49 0.65 -26.39
CA TYR A 6 5.18 1.30 -25.12
C TYR A 6 4.67 0.27 -24.11
N HIS A 7 5.36 0.17 -22.97
CA HIS A 7 4.97 -0.72 -21.87
C HIS A 7 4.23 0.13 -20.83
N SER A 8 2.92 -0.06 -20.70
CA SER A 8 2.10 0.69 -19.72
C SER A 8 2.37 0.29 -18.27
N GLY A 9 2.95 -0.91 -18.06
CA GLY A 9 3.10 -1.51 -16.73
C GLY A 9 1.82 -2.21 -16.23
N ASP A 10 0.77 -2.24 -17.04
CA ASP A 10 -0.48 -2.94 -16.73
C ASP A 10 -0.38 -4.42 -17.09
N LEU A 11 -0.92 -5.25 -16.20
CA LEU A 11 -1.20 -6.65 -16.46
C LEU A 11 -2.63 -6.77 -16.97
N ALA A 12 -2.83 -7.59 -18.00
CA ALA A 12 -4.14 -7.88 -18.54
C ALA A 12 -4.20 -9.31 -19.05
N TYR A 13 -5.39 -9.90 -19.02
CA TYR A 13 -5.69 -11.13 -19.76
C TYR A 13 -6.78 -10.86 -20.78
N ARG A 14 -6.86 -11.70 -21.81
CA ARG A 14 -7.87 -11.61 -22.86
C ARG A 14 -8.69 -12.90 -22.85
N ASP A 15 -10.00 -12.78 -22.97
CA ASP A 15 -10.87 -13.94 -23.14
C ASP A 15 -10.91 -14.42 -24.61
N ASP A 16 -11.65 -15.50 -24.85
CA ASP A 16 -11.81 -16.10 -26.18
C ASP A 16 -12.63 -15.21 -27.14
N ALA A 17 -13.43 -14.28 -26.61
CA ALA A 17 -14.20 -13.32 -27.38
C ALA A 17 -13.38 -12.06 -27.76
N GLY A 18 -12.15 -11.95 -27.28
CA GLY A 18 -11.23 -10.85 -27.60
C GLY A 18 -11.30 -9.66 -26.64
N TYR A 19 -12.08 -9.74 -25.56
CA TYR A 19 -12.14 -8.69 -24.53
C TYR A 19 -10.95 -8.75 -23.59
N ALA A 20 -10.34 -7.60 -23.33
CA ALA A 20 -9.23 -7.47 -22.40
C ALA A 20 -9.73 -7.07 -21.00
N TYR A 21 -9.19 -7.73 -19.99
CA TYR A 21 -9.51 -7.53 -18.58
C TYR A 21 -8.27 -7.10 -17.82
N PHE A 22 -8.41 -6.11 -16.95
CA PHE A 22 -7.33 -5.64 -16.10
C PHE A 22 -6.99 -6.68 -15.03
N ALA A 23 -5.71 -7.02 -14.90
CA ALA A 23 -5.18 -8.04 -14.01
C ALA A 23 -4.21 -7.47 -12.96
N GLY A 24 -4.15 -6.14 -12.82
CA GLY A 24 -3.26 -5.45 -11.89
C GLY A 24 -2.14 -4.69 -12.59
N ARG A 25 -1.14 -4.28 -11.81
CA ARG A 25 0.06 -3.60 -12.30
C ARG A 25 1.32 -4.31 -11.88
N LEU A 26 2.36 -4.18 -12.70
CA LEU A 26 3.72 -4.52 -12.31
C LEU A 26 4.32 -3.42 -11.43
N GLY A 27 5.04 -3.84 -10.39
CA GLY A 27 5.79 -2.95 -9.51
C GLY A 27 4.96 -2.36 -8.36
N ASP A 28 5.49 -1.29 -7.78
CA ASP A 28 4.98 -0.64 -6.56
C ASP A 28 3.94 0.45 -6.88
N TRP A 29 2.89 0.06 -7.60
CA TRP A 29 1.77 0.94 -8.03
C TRP A 29 0.42 0.38 -7.60
N MET A 30 -0.54 1.28 -7.37
CA MET A 30 -1.93 0.95 -7.03
C MET A 30 -2.90 1.90 -7.75
N ARG A 31 -4.12 1.43 -7.99
CA ARG A 31 -5.19 2.20 -8.64
C ARG A 31 -6.32 2.49 -7.65
N VAL A 32 -6.29 3.67 -7.04
CA VAL A 32 -7.22 4.08 -5.99
C VAL A 32 -8.15 5.15 -6.53
N ASP A 33 -9.45 4.84 -6.61
CA ASP A 33 -10.48 5.80 -7.05
C ASP A 33 -10.12 6.48 -8.38
N GLY A 34 -9.76 5.65 -9.37
CA GLY A 34 -9.39 6.07 -10.73
C GLY A 34 -7.97 6.62 -10.90
N GLU A 35 -7.24 6.88 -9.80
CA GLU A 35 -5.91 7.47 -9.82
C GLU A 35 -4.79 6.44 -9.65
N ASN A 36 -3.64 6.69 -10.29
CA ASN A 36 -2.47 5.83 -10.17
C ASN A 36 -1.55 6.39 -9.08
N LEU A 37 -1.40 5.67 -7.98
CA LEU A 37 -0.56 6.06 -6.86
C LEU A 37 0.67 5.14 -6.81
N GLY A 38 1.86 5.73 -6.68
CA GLY A 38 3.06 4.98 -6.32
C GLY A 38 3.12 4.80 -4.81
N THR A 39 3.60 3.65 -4.33
CA THR A 39 3.69 3.41 -2.88
C THR A 39 4.83 4.21 -2.24
N ALA A 40 5.95 4.39 -2.94
CA ALA A 40 7.17 4.97 -2.38
C ALA A 40 7.05 6.42 -1.86
N PRO A 41 6.34 7.35 -2.53
CA PRO A 41 6.06 8.67 -1.95
C PRO A 41 5.30 8.61 -0.63
N ILE A 42 4.31 7.72 -0.55
CA ILE A 42 3.49 7.52 0.66
C ILE A 42 4.34 6.93 1.77
N GLU A 43 5.14 5.89 1.49
CA GLU A 43 6.08 5.30 2.44
C GLU A 43 7.04 6.35 3.00
N ARG A 44 7.57 7.24 2.16
CA ARG A 44 8.49 8.30 2.59
C ARG A 44 7.83 9.27 3.58
N VAL A 45 6.56 9.61 3.37
CA VAL A 45 5.82 10.43 4.32
C VAL A 45 5.54 9.66 5.60
N LEU A 46 5.02 8.43 5.50
CA LEU A 46 4.65 7.62 6.66
C LEU A 46 5.85 7.23 7.53
N MET A 47 7.05 7.10 6.96
CA MET A 47 8.30 6.91 7.73
C MET A 47 8.64 8.08 8.65
N ARG A 48 8.00 9.25 8.48
CA ARG A 48 8.13 10.39 9.40
C ARG A 48 7.28 10.22 10.66
N TYR A 49 6.38 9.22 10.70
CA TYR A 49 5.55 8.96 11.88
C TYR A 49 6.47 8.58 13.06
N PRO A 50 6.49 9.34 14.17
CA PRO A 50 7.53 9.21 15.19
C PRO A 50 7.64 7.82 15.84
N ASP A 51 6.53 7.08 15.87
CA ASP A 51 6.48 5.77 16.52
C ASP A 51 6.85 4.63 15.57
N ALA A 52 6.95 4.86 14.25
CA ALA A 52 7.27 3.84 13.27
C ALA A 52 8.79 3.67 13.10
N THR A 53 9.25 2.42 13.14
CA THR A 53 10.63 2.04 12.80
C THR A 53 10.75 1.50 11.39
N GLU A 54 9.68 0.91 10.85
CA GLU A 54 9.58 0.47 9.47
C GLU A 54 8.19 0.72 8.90
N VAL A 55 8.13 0.99 7.60
CA VAL A 55 6.88 1.18 6.86
C VAL A 55 6.95 0.43 5.54
N ALA A 56 5.85 -0.23 5.18
CA ALA A 56 5.57 -0.68 3.82
C ALA A 56 4.15 -0.29 3.41
N VAL A 57 3.98 0.24 2.20
CA VAL A 57 2.69 0.56 1.60
C VAL A 57 2.45 -0.33 0.40
N TYR A 58 1.22 -0.83 0.27
CA TYR A 58 0.82 -1.75 -0.77
C TYR A 58 -0.71 -1.69 -1.01
N PRO A 59 -1.19 -2.11 -2.19
CA PRO A 59 -2.63 -2.18 -2.46
C PRO A 59 -3.28 -3.35 -1.71
N VAL A 60 -4.53 -3.13 -1.31
CA VAL A 60 -5.49 -4.20 -1.04
C VAL A 60 -6.71 -4.06 -1.94
N PRO A 61 -7.27 -5.15 -2.49
CA PRO A 61 -8.38 -5.07 -3.43
C PRO A 61 -9.62 -4.40 -2.83
N ASP A 62 -10.26 -3.54 -3.63
CA ASP A 62 -11.55 -2.93 -3.37
C ASP A 62 -12.51 -3.15 -4.55
N PRO A 63 -13.70 -3.70 -4.33
CA PRO A 63 -14.61 -4.06 -5.41
C PRO A 63 -15.25 -2.86 -6.13
N VAL A 64 -15.17 -1.66 -5.56
CA VAL A 64 -15.79 -0.43 -6.08
C VAL A 64 -14.76 0.48 -6.76
N VAL A 65 -13.63 0.72 -6.09
CA VAL A 65 -12.64 1.73 -6.51
C VAL A 65 -11.33 1.15 -7.05
N GLY A 66 -11.22 -0.18 -7.14
CA GLY A 66 -10.04 -0.89 -7.61
C GLY A 66 -9.16 -1.34 -6.44
N ASP A 67 -8.33 -0.44 -5.93
CA ASP A 67 -7.48 -0.66 -4.76
C ASP A 67 -7.80 0.32 -3.63
N GLN A 68 -7.50 -0.09 -2.40
CA GLN A 68 -7.31 0.79 -1.26
C GLN A 68 -5.84 0.81 -0.82
N VAL A 69 -5.42 1.94 -0.24
CA VAL A 69 -4.08 2.08 0.32
C VAL A 69 -4.03 1.34 1.66
N MET A 70 -3.10 0.40 1.81
CA MET A 70 -2.79 -0.21 3.09
C MET A 70 -1.35 0.07 3.49
N ALA A 71 -1.14 0.35 4.78
CA ALA A 71 0.20 0.51 5.36
C ALA A 71 0.46 -0.59 6.39
N ALA A 72 1.64 -1.19 6.35
CA ALA A 72 2.20 -1.99 7.43
C ALA A 72 3.22 -1.15 8.19
N LEU A 73 3.04 -1.03 9.50
CA LEU A 73 3.95 -0.33 10.40
C LEU A 73 4.59 -1.34 11.35
N VAL A 74 5.91 -1.25 11.52
CA VAL A 74 6.57 -1.79 12.71
C VAL A 74 6.80 -0.61 13.64
N LEU A 75 6.38 -0.75 14.90
CA LEU A 75 6.51 0.33 15.88
C LEU A 75 7.78 0.17 16.72
N ALA A 76 8.23 1.27 17.30
CA ALA A 76 9.28 1.25 18.31
C ALA A 76 8.91 0.33 19.49
N PRO A 77 9.88 -0.36 20.12
CA PRO A 77 9.60 -1.26 21.23
C PRO A 77 8.84 -0.57 22.37
N GLY A 78 7.79 -1.22 22.86
CA GLY A 78 6.95 -0.70 23.95
C GLY A 78 5.87 0.30 23.50
N THR A 79 5.86 0.71 22.23
CA THR A 79 4.84 1.62 21.71
C THR A 79 3.59 0.87 21.27
N LYS A 80 2.42 1.42 21.61
CA LYS A 80 1.12 0.95 21.11
C LYS A 80 0.66 1.87 20.00
N PHE A 81 0.03 1.28 18.98
CA PHE A 81 -0.58 2.06 17.92
C PHE A 81 -1.79 2.83 18.44
N ASP A 82 -1.91 4.09 18.03
CA ASP A 82 -3.04 4.96 18.30
C ASP A 82 -3.51 5.54 16.98
N ALA A 83 -4.73 5.16 16.57
CA ALA A 83 -5.30 5.57 15.30
C ALA A 83 -5.59 7.07 15.24
N ASP A 84 -5.96 7.70 16.35
CA ASP A 84 -6.25 9.14 16.39
C ASP A 84 -4.97 9.96 16.31
N LYS A 85 -3.92 9.53 17.03
CA LYS A 85 -2.57 10.11 16.87
C LYS A 85 -2.06 9.98 15.44
N PHE A 86 -2.23 8.81 14.83
CA PHE A 86 -1.81 8.59 13.44
C PHE A 86 -2.60 9.48 12.47
N ARG A 87 -3.92 9.63 12.65
CA ARG A 87 -4.75 10.55 11.83
C ARG A 87 -4.34 12.01 11.98
N ALA A 88 -4.03 12.45 13.19
CA ALA A 88 -3.50 13.79 13.43
C ALA A 88 -2.18 13.98 12.66
N PHE A 89 -1.27 13.02 12.76
CA PHE A 89 -0.03 13.01 11.98
C PHE A 89 -0.28 13.11 10.47
N LEU A 90 -1.22 12.33 9.90
CA LEU A 90 -1.53 12.37 8.46
C LEU A 90 -2.06 13.74 8.01
N THR A 91 -2.87 14.40 8.85
CA THR A 91 -3.41 15.75 8.59
C THR A 91 -2.31 16.81 8.51
N GLU A 92 -1.23 16.61 9.26
CA GLU A 92 -0.09 17.53 9.31
C GLU A 92 0.85 17.41 8.11
N GLN A 93 0.64 16.45 7.19
CA GLN A 93 1.53 16.20 6.06
C GLN A 93 1.09 17.00 4.81
N PRO A 94 1.77 18.11 4.45
CA PRO A 94 1.37 18.93 3.30
C PRO A 94 1.62 18.24 1.95
N ASP A 95 2.49 17.23 1.92
CA ASP A 95 2.87 16.46 0.74
C ASP A 95 2.16 15.10 0.64
N LEU A 96 1.08 14.88 1.41
CA LEU A 96 0.25 13.69 1.35
C LEU A 96 -1.21 14.03 1.02
N GLY A 97 -1.62 13.74 -0.22
CA GLY A 97 -2.99 13.96 -0.66
C GLY A 97 -3.98 13.02 0.04
N HIS A 98 -5.26 13.43 0.12
CA HIS A 98 -6.31 12.67 0.82
C HIS A 98 -6.50 11.24 0.27
N LYS A 99 -6.33 11.04 -1.05
CA LYS A 99 -6.42 9.70 -1.69
C LYS A 99 -5.24 8.79 -1.36
N GLN A 100 -4.12 9.38 -0.91
CA GLN A 100 -2.92 8.66 -0.50
C GLN A 100 -2.94 8.22 0.96
N TRP A 101 -3.93 8.67 1.75
CA TRP A 101 -4.10 8.20 3.11
C TRP A 101 -4.37 6.69 3.13
N PRO A 102 -3.67 5.94 4.01
CA PRO A 102 -4.02 4.55 4.26
C PRO A 102 -5.49 4.45 4.68
N SER A 103 -6.25 3.56 4.05
CA SER A 103 -7.56 3.14 4.54
C SER A 103 -7.42 2.19 5.73
N TYR A 104 -6.34 1.42 5.74
CA TYR A 104 -6.01 0.46 6.81
C TYR A 104 -4.54 0.56 7.20
N VAL A 105 -4.29 0.36 8.48
CA VAL A 105 -2.94 0.20 9.04
C VAL A 105 -2.87 -1.16 9.73
N ARG A 106 -1.95 -2.03 9.30
CA ARG A 106 -1.56 -3.21 10.08
C ARG A 106 -0.32 -2.91 10.91
N VAL A 107 -0.32 -3.36 12.15
CA VAL A 107 0.81 -3.19 13.08
C VAL A 107 1.53 -4.52 13.19
N SER A 108 2.67 -4.65 12.52
CA SER A 108 3.41 -5.90 12.39
C SER A 108 4.54 -5.98 13.40
N ALA A 109 4.82 -7.20 13.89
CA ALA A 109 6.03 -7.47 14.67
C ALA A 109 7.32 -7.34 13.82
N GLY A 110 7.20 -7.54 12.50
CA GLY A 110 8.27 -7.37 11.51
C GLY A 110 7.72 -7.55 10.10
N LEU A 111 8.44 -7.03 9.10
CA LEU A 111 8.04 -7.15 7.70
C LEU A 111 8.68 -8.38 7.04
N PRO A 112 7.96 -9.10 6.15
CA PRO A 112 8.52 -10.23 5.42
C PRO A 112 9.62 -9.74 4.47
N ARG A 113 10.77 -10.42 4.44
CA ARG A 113 11.95 -9.98 3.68
C ARG A 113 12.58 -11.10 2.85
N THR A 114 13.21 -10.71 1.74
CA THR A 114 14.13 -11.57 1.00
C THR A 114 15.44 -11.75 1.78
N MET A 115 16.31 -12.67 1.32
CA MET A 115 17.67 -12.82 1.85
C MET A 115 18.53 -11.56 1.68
N THR A 116 18.15 -10.67 0.76
CA THR A 116 18.78 -9.35 0.55
C THR A 116 18.07 -8.22 1.31
N PHE A 117 17.28 -8.57 2.34
CA PHE A 117 16.54 -7.66 3.22
C PHE A 117 15.49 -6.78 2.53
N LYS A 118 15.09 -7.08 1.29
CA LYS A 118 14.00 -6.35 0.62
C LYS A 118 12.65 -6.80 1.15
N VAL A 119 11.77 -5.86 1.49
CA VAL A 119 10.40 -6.17 1.94
C VAL A 119 9.61 -6.84 0.82
N ILE A 120 8.93 -7.94 1.13
CA ILE A 120 8.12 -8.72 0.18
C ILE A 120 6.66 -8.23 0.24
N LYS A 121 6.40 -7.06 -0.36
CA LYS A 121 5.06 -6.42 -0.36
C LYS A 121 3.94 -7.30 -0.92
N ARG A 122 4.25 -8.15 -1.91
CA ARG A 122 3.27 -9.10 -2.49
C ARG A 122 2.68 -10.07 -1.46
N GLN A 123 3.45 -10.45 -0.44
CA GLN A 123 2.95 -11.32 0.63
C GLN A 123 1.99 -10.52 1.53
N LEU A 124 2.38 -9.31 1.91
CA LEU A 124 1.52 -8.40 2.69
C LEU A 124 0.19 -8.11 1.96
N SER A 125 0.25 -7.85 0.67
CA SER A 125 -0.92 -7.59 -0.18
C SER A 125 -1.83 -8.81 -0.32
N ALA A 126 -1.27 -10.01 -0.45
CA ALA A 126 -2.04 -11.26 -0.51
C ALA A 126 -2.77 -11.58 0.81
N GLU A 127 -2.17 -11.26 1.95
CA GLU A 127 -2.80 -11.39 3.27
C GLU A 127 -3.89 -10.31 3.48
N GLY A 128 -3.64 -9.09 2.98
CA GLY A 128 -4.56 -7.96 3.07
C GLY A 128 -4.98 -7.64 4.50
N VAL A 129 -6.28 -7.40 4.70
CA VAL A 129 -6.87 -7.14 6.04
C VAL A 129 -7.12 -8.41 6.85
N ALA A 130 -7.06 -9.59 6.23
CA ALA A 130 -7.28 -10.89 6.87
C ALA A 130 -5.95 -11.53 7.32
N CYS A 131 -5.06 -10.72 7.90
CA CYS A 131 -3.76 -11.15 8.39
C CYS A 131 -3.79 -11.46 9.89
N ALA A 132 -2.71 -12.05 10.41
CA ALA A 132 -2.57 -12.35 11.84
C ALA A 132 -2.25 -11.11 12.70
N ASP A 133 -1.79 -10.03 12.07
CA ASP A 133 -1.45 -8.79 12.75
C ASP A 133 -2.71 -7.97 13.09
N PRO A 134 -2.69 -7.14 14.15
CA PRO A 134 -3.75 -6.17 14.40
C PRO A 134 -3.91 -5.18 13.24
N VAL A 135 -5.12 -5.07 12.70
CA VAL A 135 -5.49 -4.15 11.62
C VAL A 135 -6.43 -3.07 12.14
N TRP A 136 -6.13 -1.82 11.81
CA TRP A 136 -6.89 -0.64 12.20
C TRP A 136 -7.47 0.04 10.97
N PRO A 137 -8.80 0.22 10.88
CA PRO A 137 -9.39 1.08 9.87
C PRO A 137 -9.07 2.54 10.19
N ILE A 138 -8.54 3.28 9.21
CA ILE A 138 -8.25 4.70 9.33
C ILE A 138 -9.35 5.45 8.59
N ARG A 139 -10.26 6.04 9.36
CA ARG A 139 -11.29 6.91 8.80
C ARG A 139 -10.65 8.23 8.43
N ARG A 140 -11.00 8.73 7.24
CA ARG A 140 -10.65 10.09 6.82
C ARG A 140 -11.48 11.05 7.67
#